data_AF-A0A967Z2Q8-F1
#
_entry.id   AF-A0A967Z2Q8-F1
#
_cell.length_a   1.000
_cell.length_b   1.000
_cell.length_c   1.000
_cell.angle_alpha   90.00
_cell.angle_beta   90.00
_cell.angle_gamma   90.00
#
_symmetry.space_group_name_H-M   'P 1'
#
loop_
_entity.id
_entity.type
_entity.pdbx_description
1 polymer ?
#
loop_
_entity_poly.entity_id
_entity_poly.type
_entity_poly.pdbx_seq_one_letter_code
_entity_poly.pdbx_strand_id
1 'polypeptide(L)'
;VANYLKWINWDNGNISSSELWDKVLAFEADKQYPQMIRTCMKLLPQLSNPKAKMSVNHKLAVMEFEFANKKKRAVERMQTVYNMLPPASFKSPDEDVQHYLNSYGAMLYRIGVELRQKHSKKMALAYFQKATSFEWDQIGKVYFELMTLLWNNPEQAIRYGEKALAQNSSFSPEQSCEMMSLMTKACKSAGLFDRARIYFRKWKECQELTYGKKM
;
A
#
# COMPACT_ATOMS: atom_id res chain seq x y z
N VAL A 1 2.53 23.28 -20.25
CA VAL A 1 1.35 24.10 -20.65
C VAL A 1 0.02 23.36 -20.44
N ALA A 2 -0.18 22.14 -20.97
CA ALA A 2 -1.45 21.41 -20.81
C ALA A 2 -1.82 21.05 -19.35
N ASN A 3 -0.84 20.84 -18.47
CA ASN A 3 -1.07 20.52 -17.05
C ASN A 3 -1.44 21.76 -16.20
N TYR A 4 -0.95 22.95 -16.61
CA TYR A 4 -1.18 24.22 -15.93
C TYR A 4 -2.65 24.68 -16.05
N LEU A 5 -3.20 24.66 -17.27
CA LEU A 5 -4.60 25.02 -17.51
C LEU A 5 -5.58 24.04 -16.83
N LYS A 6 -5.21 22.75 -16.72
CA LYS A 6 -5.98 21.77 -15.94
C LYS A 6 -6.02 22.15 -14.46
N TRP A 7 -4.91 22.57 -13.89
CA TRP A 7 -4.83 22.89 -12.47
C TRP A 7 -5.56 24.19 -12.10
N ILE A 8 -5.46 25.23 -12.95
CA ILE A 8 -6.26 26.45 -12.81
C ILE A 8 -7.76 26.11 -12.82
N ASN A 9 -8.19 25.28 -13.76
CA ASN A 9 -9.58 24.81 -13.81
C ASN A 9 -9.96 23.95 -12.60
N TRP A 10 -8.99 23.22 -12.02
CA TRP A 10 -9.22 22.39 -10.84
C TRP A 10 -9.44 23.21 -9.57
N ASP A 11 -8.80 24.36 -9.36
CA ASP A 11 -9.05 25.20 -8.17
C ASP A 11 -9.91 26.44 -8.48
N ASN A 12 -10.91 26.28 -9.36
CA ASN A 12 -11.91 27.31 -9.69
C ASN A 12 -11.30 28.65 -10.16
N GLY A 13 -10.18 28.61 -10.89
CA GLY A 13 -9.51 29.81 -11.40
C GLY A 13 -8.56 30.49 -10.41
N ASN A 14 -8.18 29.83 -9.30
CA ASN A 14 -7.24 30.38 -8.33
C ASN A 14 -5.79 30.39 -8.86
N ILE A 15 -5.43 31.47 -9.54
CA ILE A 15 -4.10 31.67 -10.16
C ILE A 15 -2.99 31.59 -9.11
N SER A 16 -3.18 32.22 -7.94
CA SER A 16 -2.18 32.23 -6.86
C SER A 16 -1.83 30.83 -6.37
N SER A 17 -2.85 29.98 -6.18
CA SER A 17 -2.65 28.57 -5.84
C SER A 17 -1.92 27.81 -6.95
N SER A 18 -2.21 28.13 -8.22
CA SER A 18 -1.56 27.49 -9.37
C SER A 18 -0.08 27.83 -9.45
N GLU A 19 0.31 29.08 -9.21
CA GLU A 19 1.72 29.49 -9.16
C GLU A 19 2.49 28.78 -8.03
N LEU A 20 1.85 28.60 -6.87
CA LEU A 20 2.45 27.83 -5.78
C LEU A 20 2.60 26.36 -6.15
N TRP A 21 1.65 25.79 -6.88
CA TRP A 21 1.75 24.43 -7.38
C TRP A 21 2.87 24.26 -8.40
N ASP A 22 3.05 25.20 -9.32
CA ASP A 22 4.18 25.17 -10.27
C ASP A 22 5.52 25.21 -9.52
N LYS A 23 5.62 25.99 -8.44
CA LYS A 23 6.81 25.96 -7.56
C LYS A 23 7.01 24.61 -6.89
N VAL A 24 5.94 23.94 -6.47
CA VAL A 24 6.02 22.56 -5.92
C VAL A 24 6.60 21.61 -6.96
N LEU A 25 6.15 21.69 -8.22
CA LEU A 25 6.65 20.86 -9.31
C LEU A 25 8.11 21.17 -9.67
N ALA A 26 8.50 22.45 -9.64
CA ALA A 26 9.90 22.85 -9.82
C ALA A 26 10.80 22.27 -8.71
N PHE A 27 10.38 22.37 -7.44
CA PHE A 27 11.12 21.76 -6.33
C PHE A 27 11.21 20.24 -6.44
N GLU A 28 10.19 19.57 -7.00
CA GLU A 28 10.24 18.14 -7.26
C GLU A 28 11.31 17.78 -8.31
N ALA A 29 11.36 18.53 -9.41
CA ALA A 29 12.37 18.34 -10.47
C ALA A 29 13.80 18.54 -9.93
N ASP A 30 13.99 19.54 -9.06
CA ASP A 30 15.27 19.85 -8.43
C ASP A 30 15.57 19.02 -7.17
N LYS A 31 14.68 18.08 -6.80
CA LYS A 31 14.76 17.25 -5.59
C LYS A 31 14.88 18.04 -4.28
N GLN A 32 14.33 19.26 -4.24
CA GLN A 32 14.30 20.14 -3.08
C GLN A 32 13.12 19.81 -2.15
N TYR A 33 13.10 18.59 -1.60
CA TYR A 33 11.98 18.06 -0.81
C TYR A 33 11.61 18.91 0.43
N PRO A 34 12.55 19.49 1.20
CA PRO A 34 12.19 20.35 2.33
C PRO A 34 11.40 21.60 1.92
N GLN A 35 11.77 22.24 0.81
CA GLN A 35 11.11 23.41 0.24
C GLN A 35 9.73 23.03 -0.31
N MET A 36 9.66 21.88 -0.98
CA MET A 36 8.41 21.30 -1.48
C MET A 36 7.40 21.08 -0.35
N ILE A 37 7.81 20.45 0.76
CA ILE A 37 6.97 20.21 1.94
C ILE A 37 6.43 21.54 2.50
N ARG A 38 7.30 22.54 2.69
CA ARG A 38 6.89 23.86 3.20
C ARG A 38 5.87 24.53 2.28
N THR A 39 6.10 24.44 0.97
CA THR A 39 5.22 25.05 -0.05
C THR A 39 3.87 24.35 -0.10
N CYS A 40 3.82 23.02 -0.08
CA CYS A 40 2.57 22.26 0.02
C CYS A 40 1.78 22.61 1.29
N MET A 41 2.44 22.75 2.44
CA MET A 41 1.76 23.15 3.68
C MET A 41 1.16 24.57 3.59
N LYS A 42 1.85 25.50 2.91
CA LYS A 42 1.34 26.86 2.68
C LYS A 42 0.18 26.87 1.68
N LEU A 43 0.22 25.97 0.69
CA LEU A 43 -0.79 25.87 -0.37
C LEU A 43 -2.10 25.28 0.15
N LEU A 44 -2.06 24.21 0.94
CA LEU A 44 -3.25 23.50 1.44
C LEU A 44 -4.41 24.37 1.98
N PRO A 45 -4.17 25.38 2.87
CA PRO A 45 -5.26 26.21 3.38
C PRO A 45 -5.87 27.16 2.34
N GLN A 46 -5.20 27.40 1.21
CA GLN A 46 -5.66 28.30 0.14
C GLN A 46 -6.53 27.58 -0.91
N LEU A 47 -6.49 26.24 -0.92
CA LEU A 47 -7.26 25.45 -1.87
C LEU A 47 -8.73 25.45 -1.48
N SER A 48 -9.59 25.63 -2.47
CA SER A 48 -11.04 25.55 -2.30
C SER A 48 -11.56 24.20 -2.78
N ASN A 49 -10.98 23.67 -3.86
CA ASN A 49 -11.47 22.46 -4.51
C ASN A 49 -11.00 21.16 -3.81
N PRO A 50 -11.90 20.19 -3.55
CA PRO A 50 -11.54 18.90 -2.96
C PRO A 50 -10.49 18.11 -3.75
N LYS A 51 -10.55 18.10 -5.09
CA LYS A 51 -9.58 17.41 -5.94
C LYS A 51 -8.18 17.99 -5.80
N ALA A 52 -8.07 19.31 -5.78
CA ALA A 52 -6.79 19.99 -5.53
C ALA A 52 -6.26 19.67 -4.13
N LYS A 53 -7.12 19.70 -3.10
CA LYS A 53 -6.75 19.32 -1.72
C LYS A 53 -6.25 17.89 -1.62
N MET A 54 -6.91 16.94 -2.27
CA MET A 54 -6.49 15.54 -2.27
C MET A 54 -5.11 15.38 -2.94
N SER A 55 -4.92 16.01 -4.10
CA SER A 55 -3.65 15.95 -4.85
C SER A 55 -2.48 16.51 -4.04
N VAL A 56 -2.67 17.68 -3.40
CA VAL A 56 -1.62 18.31 -2.57
C VAL A 56 -1.37 17.51 -1.28
N ASN A 57 -2.41 16.99 -0.62
CA ASN A 57 -2.23 16.15 0.56
C ASN A 57 -1.51 14.85 0.24
N HIS A 58 -1.86 14.19 -0.88
CA HIS A 58 -1.18 12.99 -1.35
C HIS A 58 0.30 13.27 -1.62
N LYS A 59 0.62 14.30 -2.40
CA LYS A 59 2.01 14.67 -2.69
C LYS A 59 2.78 14.97 -1.41
N LEU A 60 2.20 15.76 -0.50
CA LEU A 60 2.81 16.07 0.78
C LEU A 60 3.03 14.82 1.64
N ALA A 61 2.09 13.88 1.66
CA ALA A 61 2.22 12.63 2.39
C ALA A 61 3.37 11.79 1.85
N VAL A 62 3.51 11.65 0.52
CA VAL A 62 4.64 10.93 -0.09
C VAL A 62 5.97 11.57 0.31
N MET A 63 6.08 12.89 0.24
CA MET A 63 7.32 13.59 0.64
C MET A 63 7.63 13.42 2.13
N GLU A 64 6.61 13.51 2.99
CA GLU A 64 6.76 13.31 4.43
C GLU A 64 7.17 11.87 4.77
N PHE A 65 6.67 10.89 4.04
CA PHE A 65 6.94 9.47 4.24
C PHE A 65 8.36 9.10 3.79
N GLU A 66 8.73 9.45 2.55
CA GLU A 66 9.99 9.01 1.95
C GLU A 66 11.20 9.84 2.40
N PHE A 67 11.04 11.15 2.53
CA PHE A 67 12.19 12.06 2.63
C PHE A 67 12.30 12.78 3.98
N ALA A 68 11.19 12.96 4.71
CA ALA A 68 11.19 13.69 5.99
C ALA A 68 11.20 12.78 7.24
N ASN A 69 11.15 11.46 7.06
CA ASN A 69 10.98 10.48 8.14
C ASN A 69 9.75 10.76 9.04
N LYS A 70 8.69 11.36 8.48
CA LYS A 70 7.44 11.70 9.18
C LYS A 70 6.33 10.69 8.84
N LYS A 71 6.65 9.39 8.91
CA LYS A 71 5.78 8.29 8.41
C LYS A 71 4.38 8.28 9.03
N LYS A 72 4.25 8.49 10.34
CA LYS A 72 2.94 8.52 11.02
C LYS A 72 2.07 9.66 10.48
N ARG A 73 2.64 10.86 10.36
CA ARG A 73 1.95 12.05 9.84
C ARG A 73 1.54 11.86 8.37
N ALA A 74 2.42 11.26 7.56
CA ALA A 74 2.11 10.94 6.18
C ALA A 74 0.92 9.98 6.05
N VAL A 75 0.84 8.95 6.89
CA VAL A 75 -0.31 8.03 6.94
C VAL A 75 -1.59 8.73 7.38
N GLU A 76 -1.53 9.61 8.38
CA GLU A 76 -2.69 10.41 8.81
C GLU A 76 -3.20 11.33 7.68
N ARG A 77 -2.29 11.89 6.88
CA ARG A 77 -2.66 12.65 5.67
C ARG A 77 -3.29 11.78 4.59
N MET A 78 -2.73 10.60 4.32
CA MET A 78 -3.34 9.67 3.36
C MET A 78 -4.70 9.15 3.84
N GLN A 79 -4.90 8.99 5.15
CA GLN A 79 -6.22 8.70 5.71
C GLN A 79 -7.21 9.85 5.45
N THR A 80 -6.73 11.10 5.48
CA THR A 80 -7.54 12.27 5.13
C THR A 80 -7.92 12.25 3.64
N VAL A 81 -6.96 11.95 2.75
CA VAL A 81 -7.22 11.77 1.31
C VAL A 81 -8.24 10.66 1.08
N TYR A 82 -8.06 9.50 1.72
CA TYR A 82 -8.97 8.37 1.65
C TYR A 82 -10.39 8.75 2.08
N ASN A 83 -10.54 9.52 3.16
CA ASN A 83 -11.85 9.96 3.66
C ASN A 83 -12.54 11.00 2.76
N MET A 84 -11.78 11.70 1.91
CA MET A 84 -12.32 12.65 0.94
C MET A 84 -12.83 11.97 -0.35
N LEU A 85 -12.49 10.69 -0.56
CA LEU A 85 -12.93 9.94 -1.73
C LEU A 85 -14.43 9.61 -1.65
N PRO A 86 -15.20 9.83 -2.74
CA PRO A 86 -16.59 9.39 -2.81
C PRO A 86 -16.73 7.87 -2.66
N PRO A 87 -17.76 7.35 -1.95
CA PRO A 87 -17.97 5.91 -1.81
C PRO A 87 -18.06 5.15 -3.15
N ALA A 88 -18.58 5.80 -4.20
CA ALA A 88 -18.68 5.22 -5.54
C ALA A 88 -17.31 4.94 -6.16
N SER A 89 -16.29 5.76 -5.84
CA SER A 89 -14.94 5.65 -6.39
C SER A 89 -14.20 4.38 -5.94
N PHE A 90 -14.63 3.72 -4.85
CA PHE A 90 -14.01 2.46 -4.42
C PHE A 90 -14.47 1.24 -5.23
N LYS A 91 -15.63 1.31 -5.88
CA LYS A 91 -16.17 0.18 -6.67
C LYS A 91 -15.53 0.08 -8.05
N SER A 92 -15.19 1.23 -8.63
CA SER A 92 -14.55 1.36 -9.93
C SER A 92 -13.64 2.61 -9.90
N PRO A 93 -12.46 2.52 -9.27
CA PRO A 93 -11.56 3.65 -9.16
C PRO A 93 -11.05 4.08 -10.54
N ASP A 94 -11.03 5.38 -10.77
CA ASP A 94 -10.26 5.93 -11.88
C ASP A 94 -8.76 5.87 -11.56
N GLU A 95 -7.92 6.25 -12.52
CA GLU A 95 -6.47 6.20 -12.39
C GLU A 95 -5.95 7.06 -11.22
N ASP A 96 -6.51 8.25 -11.02
CA ASP A 96 -6.12 9.17 -9.93
C ASP A 96 -6.46 8.55 -8.56
N VAL A 97 -7.66 8.01 -8.42
CA VAL A 97 -8.12 7.34 -7.19
C VAL A 97 -7.29 6.10 -6.91
N GLN A 98 -7.06 5.26 -7.92
CA GLN A 98 -6.24 4.06 -7.76
C GLN A 98 -4.82 4.42 -7.33
N HIS A 99 -4.24 5.50 -7.87
CA HIS A 99 -2.94 6.00 -7.46
C HIS A 99 -2.88 6.39 -5.97
N TYR A 100 -3.93 7.01 -5.44
CA TYR A 100 -4.04 7.33 -4.01
C TYR A 100 -4.15 6.08 -3.14
N LEU A 101 -4.98 5.11 -3.54
CA LEU A 101 -5.15 3.85 -2.83
C LEU A 101 -3.85 3.05 -2.80
N ASN A 102 -3.15 2.96 -3.93
CA ASN A 102 -1.85 2.30 -4.05
C ASN A 102 -0.81 2.92 -3.13
N SER A 103 -0.73 4.25 -3.10
CA SER A 103 0.19 4.97 -2.21
C SER A 103 -0.15 4.73 -0.74
N TYR A 104 -1.45 4.77 -0.39
CA TYR A 104 -1.87 4.57 1.00
C TYR A 104 -1.62 3.13 1.48
N GLY A 105 -2.02 2.14 0.69
CA GLY A 105 -1.78 0.73 0.96
C GLY A 105 -0.29 0.42 1.14
N ALA A 106 0.56 0.96 0.26
CA ALA A 106 2.01 0.80 0.35
C ALA A 106 2.60 1.40 1.63
N MET A 107 2.15 2.60 2.04
CA MET A 107 2.59 3.23 3.30
C MET A 107 2.20 2.39 4.52
N LEU A 108 0.94 1.92 4.58
CA LEU A 108 0.45 1.07 5.66
C LEU A 108 1.23 -0.26 5.72
N TYR A 109 1.48 -0.88 4.57
CA TYR A 109 2.29 -2.09 4.47
C TYR A 109 3.70 -1.89 5.01
N ARG A 110 4.41 -0.84 4.57
CA ARG A 110 5.79 -0.55 5.02
C ARG A 110 5.87 -0.29 6.52
N ILE A 111 4.93 0.47 7.08
CA ILE A 111 4.85 0.65 8.53
C ILE A 111 4.59 -0.69 9.24
N GLY A 112 3.67 -1.51 8.72
CA GLY A 112 3.40 -2.84 9.26
C GLY A 112 4.65 -3.73 9.30
N VAL A 113 5.44 -3.75 8.22
CA VAL A 113 6.71 -4.50 8.15
C VAL A 113 7.72 -3.98 9.17
N GLU A 114 7.91 -2.66 9.28
CA GLU A 114 8.82 -2.05 10.26
C GLU A 114 8.42 -2.37 11.71
N LEU A 115 7.12 -2.32 12.02
CA LEU A 115 6.61 -2.67 13.34
C LEU A 115 6.79 -4.16 13.64
N ARG A 116 6.63 -5.02 12.64
CA ARG A 116 6.88 -6.47 12.78
C ARG A 116 8.34 -6.74 13.12
N GLN A 117 9.28 -6.07 12.43
CA GLN A 117 10.71 -6.17 12.69
C GLN A 117 11.09 -5.67 14.10
N LYS A 118 10.38 -4.66 14.60
CA LYS A 118 10.50 -4.16 15.99
C LYS A 118 9.71 -4.98 17.01
N HIS A 119 9.32 -6.21 16.67
CA HIS A 119 8.53 -7.12 17.50
C HIS A 119 7.17 -6.60 18.00
N SER A 120 6.65 -5.51 17.42
CA SER A 120 5.36 -4.91 17.77
C SER A 120 4.21 -5.56 17.01
N LYS A 121 4.01 -6.89 17.21
CA LYS A 121 3.08 -7.73 16.43
C LYS A 121 1.65 -7.19 16.38
N LYS A 122 1.11 -6.72 17.52
CA LYS A 122 -0.26 -6.17 17.61
C LYS A 122 -0.44 -4.94 16.71
N MET A 123 0.55 -4.05 16.71
CA MET A 123 0.51 -2.84 15.87
C MET A 123 0.69 -3.20 14.40
N ALA A 124 1.63 -4.09 14.07
CA ALA A 124 1.82 -4.58 12.70
C ALA A 124 0.52 -5.19 12.14
N LEU A 125 -0.15 -6.03 12.92
CA LEU A 125 -1.44 -6.63 12.58
C LEU A 125 -2.50 -5.55 12.25
N ALA A 126 -2.62 -4.51 13.08
CA ALA A 126 -3.58 -3.44 12.86
C ALA A 126 -3.31 -2.68 11.54
N TYR A 127 -2.05 -2.37 11.23
CA TYR A 127 -1.68 -1.71 9.97
C TYR A 127 -1.96 -2.60 8.76
N PHE A 128 -1.64 -3.89 8.84
CA PHE A 128 -1.92 -4.82 7.76
C PHE A 128 -3.43 -5.02 7.56
N GLN A 129 -4.21 -5.17 8.62
CA GLN A 129 -5.67 -5.25 8.53
C GLN A 129 -6.25 -4.00 7.85
N LYS A 130 -5.76 -2.81 8.21
CA LYS A 130 -6.16 -1.55 7.56
C LYS A 130 -5.77 -1.53 6.08
N ALA A 131 -4.58 -2.00 5.72
CA ALA A 131 -4.14 -2.09 4.33
C ALA A 131 -4.94 -3.10 3.49
N THR A 132 -5.69 -4.02 4.13
CA THR A 132 -6.61 -4.95 3.45
C THR A 132 -8.05 -4.48 3.40
N SER A 133 -8.37 -3.28 3.89
CA SER A 133 -9.74 -2.77 3.91
C SER A 133 -10.17 -2.13 2.58
N PHE A 134 -9.28 -2.09 1.59
CA PHE A 134 -9.51 -1.55 0.25
C PHE A 134 -8.56 -2.24 -0.74
N GLU A 135 -8.91 -2.24 -2.03
CA GLU A 135 -8.09 -2.86 -3.09
C GLU A 135 -6.94 -1.95 -3.54
N TRP A 136 -5.76 -2.54 -3.75
CA TRP A 136 -4.56 -1.86 -4.25
C TRP A 136 -3.52 -2.86 -4.78
N ASP A 137 -2.58 -2.40 -5.61
CA ASP A 137 -1.75 -3.25 -6.49
C ASP A 137 -0.97 -4.38 -5.79
N GLN A 138 -0.52 -4.19 -4.54
CA GLN A 138 0.29 -5.20 -3.83
C GLN A 138 -0.38 -5.74 -2.57
N ILE A 139 -1.72 -5.71 -2.53
CA ILE A 139 -2.50 -6.25 -1.40
C ILE A 139 -2.16 -7.72 -1.09
N GLY A 140 -1.77 -8.51 -2.10
CA GLY A 140 -1.30 -9.88 -1.94
C GLY A 140 -0.15 -10.02 -0.93
N LYS A 141 0.80 -9.07 -0.93
CA LYS A 141 1.92 -9.05 0.04
C LYS A 141 1.45 -8.83 1.47
N VAL A 142 0.38 -8.05 1.66
CA VAL A 142 -0.22 -7.86 2.99
C VAL A 142 -0.89 -9.13 3.46
N TYR A 143 -1.60 -9.83 2.59
CA TYR A 143 -2.24 -11.10 2.93
C TYR A 143 -1.21 -12.17 3.33
N PHE A 144 -0.07 -12.22 2.65
CA PHE A 144 1.06 -13.08 3.04
C PHE A 144 1.59 -12.75 4.45
N GLU A 145 1.78 -11.46 4.76
CA GLU A 145 2.22 -11.03 6.09
C GLU A 145 1.18 -11.34 7.18
N LEU A 146 -0.11 -11.16 6.89
CA LEU A 146 -1.21 -11.50 7.81
C LEU A 146 -1.26 -13.00 8.09
N MET A 147 -1.13 -13.83 7.06
CA MET A 147 -1.05 -15.28 7.22
C MET A 147 0.12 -15.68 8.15
N THR A 148 1.28 -15.07 7.94
CA THR A 148 2.48 -15.33 8.74
C THR A 148 2.28 -14.93 10.21
N LEU A 149 1.65 -13.77 10.46
CA LEU A 149 1.37 -13.30 11.82
C LEU A 149 0.29 -14.13 12.54
N LEU A 150 -0.69 -14.63 11.81
CA LEU A 150 -1.86 -15.33 12.34
C LEU A 150 -1.73 -16.86 12.27
N TRP A 151 -0.51 -17.40 12.15
CA TRP A 151 -0.29 -18.84 12.00
C TRP A 151 -0.87 -19.70 13.15
N ASN A 152 -0.99 -19.13 14.35
CA ASN A 152 -1.63 -19.76 15.52
C ASN A 152 -3.17 -19.80 15.44
N ASN A 153 -3.77 -19.10 14.48
CA ASN A 153 -5.18 -19.18 14.15
C ASN A 153 -5.31 -19.76 12.73
N PRO A 154 -5.38 -21.10 12.61
CA PRO A 154 -5.23 -21.76 11.32
C PRO A 154 -6.34 -21.38 10.33
N GLU A 155 -7.57 -21.12 10.79
CA GLU A 155 -8.66 -20.68 9.93
C GLU A 155 -8.38 -19.32 9.28
N GLN A 156 -7.94 -18.34 10.07
CA GLN A 156 -7.59 -17.02 9.56
C GLN A 156 -6.35 -17.06 8.66
N ALA A 157 -5.34 -17.86 9.04
CA ALA A 157 -4.14 -18.05 8.23
C ALA A 157 -4.48 -18.63 6.85
N ILE A 158 -5.33 -19.66 6.79
CA ILE A 158 -5.80 -20.25 5.53
C ILE A 158 -6.55 -19.22 4.71
N ARG A 159 -7.48 -18.48 5.31
CA ARG A 159 -8.28 -17.46 4.61
C ARG A 159 -7.39 -16.38 3.97
N TYR A 160 -6.41 -15.87 4.69
CA TYR A 160 -5.49 -14.88 4.13
C TYR A 160 -4.53 -15.50 3.11
N GLY A 161 -4.06 -16.72 3.34
CA GLY A 161 -3.22 -17.43 2.37
C GLY A 161 -3.94 -17.69 1.04
N GLU A 162 -5.22 -18.05 1.06
CA GLU A 162 -6.04 -18.19 -0.16
C GLU A 162 -6.19 -16.86 -0.91
N LYS A 163 -6.49 -15.78 -0.18
CA LYS A 163 -6.56 -14.43 -0.78
C LYS A 163 -5.22 -13.99 -1.37
N ALA A 164 -4.13 -14.32 -0.69
CA ALA A 164 -2.79 -14.05 -1.17
C ALA A 164 -2.53 -14.81 -2.47
N LEU A 165 -2.78 -16.12 -2.51
CA LEU A 165 -2.62 -16.97 -3.70
C LEU A 165 -3.48 -16.53 -4.89
N ALA A 166 -4.65 -15.95 -4.65
CA ALA A 166 -5.47 -15.36 -5.72
C ALA A 166 -4.80 -14.15 -6.40
N GLN A 167 -3.83 -13.50 -5.73
CA GLN A 167 -3.08 -12.33 -6.19
C GLN A 167 -1.66 -12.72 -6.70
N ASN A 168 -1.55 -13.89 -7.33
CA ASN A 168 -0.29 -14.62 -7.59
C ASN A 168 0.81 -13.81 -8.32
N SER A 169 0.46 -12.75 -9.05
CA SER A 169 1.40 -11.85 -9.73
C SER A 169 2.29 -11.03 -8.77
N SER A 170 1.98 -10.99 -7.48
CA SER A 170 2.67 -10.15 -6.49
C SER A 170 3.87 -10.81 -5.80
N PHE A 171 4.12 -12.11 -6.03
CA PHE A 171 5.12 -12.87 -5.28
C PHE A 171 6.35 -13.25 -6.10
N SER A 172 7.51 -13.27 -5.44
CA SER A 172 8.68 -13.96 -5.98
C SER A 172 8.47 -15.49 -5.95
N PRO A 173 9.26 -16.26 -6.73
CA PRO A 173 9.25 -17.72 -6.65
C PRO A 173 9.47 -18.24 -5.22
N GLU A 174 10.38 -17.61 -4.47
CA GLU A 174 10.68 -17.98 -3.08
C GLU A 174 9.49 -17.74 -2.17
N GLN A 175 8.84 -16.58 -2.29
CA GLN A 175 7.63 -16.25 -1.53
C GLN A 175 6.48 -17.20 -1.88
N SER A 176 6.37 -17.59 -3.14
CA SER A 176 5.39 -18.59 -3.59
C SER A 176 5.66 -19.96 -2.94
N CYS A 177 6.92 -20.41 -2.89
CA CYS A 177 7.28 -21.63 -2.16
C CYS A 177 6.96 -21.52 -0.67
N GLU A 178 7.35 -20.41 -0.03
CA GLU A 178 7.10 -20.18 1.39
C GLU A 178 5.59 -20.19 1.71
N MET A 179 4.78 -19.57 0.86
CA MET A 179 3.31 -19.60 0.95
C MET A 179 2.79 -21.04 0.96
N MET A 180 3.23 -21.91 0.06
CA MET A 180 2.79 -23.31 0.02
C MET A 180 3.18 -24.07 1.29
N SER A 181 4.36 -23.80 1.84
CA SER A 181 4.81 -24.37 3.12
C SER A 181 3.93 -23.91 4.29
N LEU A 182 3.64 -22.60 4.38
CA LEU A 182 2.76 -22.04 5.40
C LEU A 182 1.33 -22.59 5.26
N MET A 183 0.82 -22.73 4.03
CA MET A 183 -0.52 -23.28 3.78
C MET A 183 -0.60 -24.74 4.22
N THR A 184 0.44 -25.53 3.97
CA THR A 184 0.54 -26.92 4.44
C THR A 184 0.44 -26.98 5.97
N LYS A 185 1.21 -26.14 6.67
CA LYS A 185 1.19 -26.07 8.15
C LYS A 185 -0.17 -25.65 8.67
N ALA A 186 -0.75 -24.59 8.12
CA ALA A 186 -2.05 -24.08 8.54
C ALA A 186 -3.18 -25.09 8.30
N CYS A 187 -3.24 -25.71 7.12
CA CYS A 187 -4.21 -26.77 6.82
C CYS A 187 -4.05 -27.99 7.72
N LYS A 188 -2.82 -28.42 8.02
CA LYS A 188 -2.56 -29.51 8.96
C LYS A 188 -3.08 -29.16 10.36
N SER A 189 -2.80 -27.95 10.85
CA SER A 189 -3.29 -27.49 12.16
C SER A 189 -4.81 -27.36 12.23
N ALA A 190 -5.48 -27.11 11.10
CA ALA A 190 -6.94 -27.12 10.98
C ALA A 190 -7.56 -28.51 10.77
N GLY A 191 -6.76 -29.59 10.71
CA GLY A 191 -7.25 -30.95 10.38
C GLY A 191 -7.66 -31.15 8.92
N LEU A 192 -7.36 -30.21 8.02
CA LEU A 192 -7.69 -30.26 6.59
C LEU A 192 -6.59 -30.99 5.81
N PHE A 193 -6.41 -32.29 6.09
CA PHE A 193 -5.27 -33.07 5.61
C PHE A 193 -5.20 -33.19 4.08
N ASP A 194 -6.32 -33.33 3.38
CA ASP A 194 -6.32 -33.43 1.92
C ASP A 194 -5.84 -32.13 1.26
N ARG A 195 -6.26 -30.98 1.79
CA ARG A 195 -5.76 -29.67 1.35
C ARG A 195 -4.28 -29.51 1.67
N ALA A 196 -3.85 -29.94 2.86
CA ALA A 196 -2.45 -29.92 3.24
C ALA A 196 -1.57 -30.74 2.28
N ARG A 197 -2.03 -31.91 1.83
CA ARG A 197 -1.33 -32.74 0.84
C ARG A 197 -1.16 -32.03 -0.51
N ILE A 198 -2.19 -31.32 -0.98
CA ILE A 198 -2.13 -30.55 -2.22
C ILE A 198 -1.05 -29.47 -2.13
N TYR A 199 -1.07 -28.65 -1.08
CA TYR A 199 -0.07 -27.59 -0.89
C TYR A 199 1.34 -28.13 -0.67
N PHE A 200 1.47 -29.27 0.03
CA PHE A 200 2.76 -29.92 0.24
C PHE A 200 3.39 -30.39 -1.09
N ARG A 201 2.58 -30.96 -2.00
CA ARG A 201 3.06 -31.37 -3.33
C ARG A 201 3.57 -30.17 -4.13
N LYS A 202 2.76 -29.09 -4.18
CA LYS A 202 3.17 -27.82 -4.82
C LYS A 202 4.44 -27.24 -4.20
N TRP A 203 4.59 -27.32 -2.89
CA TRP A 203 5.80 -26.89 -2.20
C TRP A 203 7.02 -27.70 -2.62
N LYS A 204 6.91 -29.03 -2.71
CA LYS A 204 8.01 -29.90 -3.19
C LYS A 204 8.44 -29.55 -4.62
N GLU A 205 7.48 -29.44 -5.54
CA GLU A 205 7.73 -29.03 -6.93
C GLU A 205 8.47 -27.69 -6.98
N CYS A 206 8.07 -26.74 -6.12
CA CYS A 206 8.70 -25.42 -6.01
C CYS A 206 10.16 -25.49 -5.50
N GLN A 207 10.45 -26.37 -4.53
CA GLN A 207 11.81 -26.58 -4.03
C GLN A 207 12.74 -27.17 -5.09
N GLU A 208 12.26 -28.15 -5.85
CA GLU A 208 13.02 -28.80 -6.93
C GLU A 208 13.40 -27.79 -8.02
N LEU A 209 12.48 -26.90 -8.40
CA LEU A 209 12.74 -25.85 -9.39
C LEU A 209 13.71 -24.75 -8.89
N THR A 210 13.66 -24.43 -7.60
CA THR A 210 14.45 -23.33 -7.01
C THR A 210 15.86 -23.77 -6.64
N TYR A 211 16.04 -25.00 -6.17
CA TYR A 211 17.33 -25.53 -5.68
C TYR A 211 17.96 -26.57 -6.61
N GLY A 212 17.22 -27.17 -7.54
CA GLY A 212 17.74 -28.14 -8.51
C GLY A 212 18.55 -27.55 -9.66
N LYS A 213 18.55 -26.22 -9.85
CA LYS A 213 19.39 -25.51 -10.85
C LYS A 213 20.82 -25.20 -10.37
N LYS A 214 21.20 -25.63 -9.16
CA LYS A 214 22.54 -25.40 -8.58
C LYS A 214 23.49 -26.62 -8.66
N MET A 215 23.18 -27.64 -9.46
CA MET A 215 24.10 -28.75 -9.75
C MET A 215 24.82 -28.53 -11.08
#